data_AF-A0A0L0HF58-F1
#
_entry.id   AF-A0A0L0HF58-F1
#
_cell.length_a   1.000
_cell.length_b   1.000
_cell.length_c   1.000
_cell.angle_alpha   90.00
_cell.angle_beta   90.00
_cell.angle_gamma   90.00
#
_symmetry.space_group_name_H-M   'P 1'
#
loop_
_entity.id
_entity.type
_entity.pdbx_description
1 polymer ?
#
loop_
_entity_poly.entity_id
_entity_poly.type
_entity_poly.pdbx_seq_one_letter_code
_entity_poly.pdbx_strand_id
1 'polypeptide(L)'
;MGVKAFAWGLCADGCLRTVDNVVHPNVPLVTIKNIRIYEDERDRLLQKLSNALGAPFTFPEPEFAKIWEKVQNDGDRGDRLGEIIYGSYLKALVDNIASKDDQTRKAILEKTPNKKVVWKFGSVEYYHDVTFDGGCLNMVVADNAFWTNVDSVGAEIEKKL
;
A
#
# COMPACT_ATOMS: atom_id res chain seq x y z
N MET A 1 -42.43 -19.59 -8.97
CA MET A 1 -41.16 -19.60 -8.23
C MET A 1 -40.31 -18.48 -8.82
N GLY A 2 -40.19 -17.26 -8.31
CA GLY A 2 -40.29 -16.72 -6.97
C GLY A 2 -39.13 -15.72 -6.86
N VAL A 3 -39.21 -14.61 -7.59
CA VAL A 3 -38.20 -13.54 -7.67
C VAL A 3 -38.09 -12.90 -6.28
N LYS A 4 -36.93 -13.00 -5.60
CA LYS A 4 -36.71 -12.30 -4.33
C LYS A 4 -36.14 -10.91 -4.59
N ALA A 5 -36.90 -9.95 -4.07
CA ALA A 5 -36.77 -8.52 -4.26
C ALA A 5 -35.50 -7.93 -3.65
N PHE A 6 -34.97 -6.91 -4.35
CA PHE A 6 -34.12 -5.86 -3.80
C PHE A 6 -34.89 -5.10 -2.71
N ALA A 7 -34.35 -5.07 -1.50
CA ALA A 7 -34.80 -4.15 -0.45
C ALA A 7 -33.75 -3.03 -0.30
N TRP A 8 -34.11 -1.84 -0.76
CA TRP A 8 -33.45 -0.58 -0.38
C TRP A 8 -33.91 -0.21 1.03
N GLY A 9 -32.97 0.04 1.93
CA GLY A 9 -33.21 0.62 3.25
C GLY A 9 -32.17 1.71 3.53
N LEU A 10 -32.62 2.97 3.48
CA LEU A 10 -31.85 4.17 3.77
C LEU A 10 -31.76 4.40 5.29
N CYS A 11 -30.50 4.52 5.75
CA CYS A 11 -29.92 5.29 6.87
C CYS A 11 -30.74 5.60 8.15
N ALA A 12 -30.17 5.20 9.30
CA ALA A 12 -29.94 6.08 10.45
C ALA A 12 -28.89 5.43 11.39
N ASP A 13 -27.80 6.14 11.65
CA ASP A 13 -26.85 5.99 12.75
C ASP A 13 -26.30 4.59 13.09
N GLY A 14 -25.09 4.34 12.61
CA GLY A 14 -24.26 3.21 13.02
C GLY A 14 -23.34 2.80 11.90
N CYS A 15 -22.05 3.09 12.06
CA CYS A 15 -20.97 2.73 11.15
C CYS A 15 -20.94 1.22 10.90
N LEU A 16 -21.74 0.75 9.94
CA LEU A 16 -21.58 -0.53 9.28
C LEU A 16 -21.12 -0.18 7.88
N ARG A 17 -19.80 -0.03 7.73
CA ARG A 17 -19.17 -0.23 6.43
C ARG A 17 -19.68 -1.59 5.97
N THR A 18 -20.48 -1.60 4.90
CA THR A 18 -20.75 -2.82 4.14
C THR A 18 -19.40 -3.48 3.95
N VAL A 19 -19.23 -4.66 4.53
CA VAL A 19 -18.14 -5.57 4.22
C VAL A 19 -18.33 -5.92 2.76
N ASP A 20 -17.81 -5.07 1.88
CA ASP A 20 -17.36 -5.50 0.59
C ASP A 20 -16.35 -6.59 0.93
N ASN A 21 -16.82 -7.84 0.83
CA ASN A 21 -16.01 -9.02 1.02
C ASN A 21 -14.97 -8.97 -0.09
N VAL A 22 -13.86 -8.26 0.15
CA VAL A 22 -12.60 -8.55 -0.51
C VAL A 22 -12.24 -9.94 -0.02
N VAL A 23 -12.74 -10.94 -0.75
CA VAL A 23 -12.39 -12.32 -0.54
C VAL A 23 -10.95 -12.40 -0.99
N HIS A 24 -10.02 -12.49 -0.04
CA HIS A 24 -8.68 -12.97 -0.31
C HIS A 24 -8.72 -14.49 -0.20
N PRO A 25 -9.06 -15.23 -1.28
CA PRO A 25 -9.05 -16.68 -1.22
C PRO A 25 -7.66 -17.11 -0.77
N ASN A 26 -7.60 -17.98 0.24
CA ASN A 26 -6.38 -18.55 0.80
C ASN A 26 -5.56 -17.66 1.75
N VAL A 27 -6.01 -16.46 2.13
CA VAL A 27 -5.33 -15.68 3.19
C VAL A 27 -5.93 -16.00 4.57
N PRO A 28 -5.13 -16.33 5.60
CA PRO A 28 -5.62 -16.60 6.95
C PRO A 28 -6.37 -15.42 7.56
N LEU A 29 -7.36 -15.72 8.41
CA LEU A 29 -8.16 -14.70 9.11
C LEU A 29 -7.31 -13.78 9.99
N VAL A 30 -6.21 -14.29 10.55
CA VAL A 30 -5.26 -13.50 11.35
C VAL A 30 -4.63 -12.40 10.49
N THR A 31 -4.18 -12.75 9.28
CA THR A 31 -3.60 -11.81 8.32
C THR A 31 -4.64 -10.80 7.84
N ILE A 32 -5.87 -11.24 7.53
CA ILE A 32 -6.97 -10.33 7.13
C ILE A 32 -7.27 -9.32 8.24
N LYS A 33 -7.31 -9.78 9.50
CA LYS A 33 -7.51 -8.89 10.65
C LYS A 33 -6.36 -7.89 10.78
N ASN A 34 -5.11 -8.33 10.58
CA ASN A 34 -3.95 -7.44 10.58
C ASN A 34 -4.04 -6.37 9.47
N ILE A 35 -4.40 -6.76 8.24
CA ILE A 35 -4.61 -5.81 7.13
C ILE A 35 -5.62 -4.73 7.51
N ARG A 36 -6.78 -5.13 8.04
CA ARG A 36 -7.86 -4.20 8.43
C ARG A 36 -7.47 -3.25 9.54
N ILE A 37 -6.68 -3.69 10.52
CA ILE A 37 -6.19 -2.83 11.63
C ILE A 37 -5.36 -1.67 11.09
N TYR A 38 -4.60 -1.89 10.00
CA TYR A 38 -3.68 -0.91 9.44
C TYR A 38 -4.27 -0.09 8.28
N GLU A 39 -5.53 -0.30 7.88
CA GLU A 39 -6.19 0.51 6.84
C GLU A 39 -6.30 1.99 7.25
N ASP A 40 -6.62 2.28 8.51
CA ASP A 40 -6.68 3.65 9.01
C ASP A 40 -5.29 4.32 8.98
N GLU A 41 -4.23 3.56 9.21
CA GLU A 41 -2.85 4.05 9.09
C GLU A 41 -2.49 4.32 7.62
N ARG A 42 -2.83 3.40 6.71
CA ARG A 42 -2.69 3.60 5.26
C ARG A 42 -3.35 4.91 4.83
N ASP A 43 -4.58 5.15 5.24
CA ASP A 43 -5.35 6.34 4.84
C ASP A 43 -4.70 7.63 5.38
N ARG A 44 -4.22 7.62 6.63
CA ARG A 44 -3.45 8.74 7.21
C ARG A 44 -2.15 9.01 6.45
N LEU A 45 -1.42 7.96 6.07
CA LEU A 45 -0.18 8.07 5.31
C LEU A 45 -0.42 8.59 3.89
N LEU A 46 -1.46 8.13 3.21
CA LEU A 46 -1.84 8.64 1.89
C LEU A 46 -2.28 10.10 1.93
N GLN A 47 -2.99 10.51 2.98
CA GLN A 47 -3.31 11.92 3.18
C GLN A 47 -2.04 12.75 3.37
N LYS A 48 -1.07 12.27 4.18
CA LYS A 48 0.21 12.94 4.38
C LYS A 48 1.00 13.06 3.07
N LEU A 49 1.06 12.00 2.27
CA LEU A 49 1.69 12.01 0.95
C LEU A 49 1.00 13.01 0.02
N SER A 50 -0.32 12.98 0.00
CA SER A 50 -1.13 13.86 -0.85
C SER A 50 -0.90 15.33 -0.52
N ASN A 51 -0.77 15.64 0.77
CA ASN A 51 -0.44 16.99 1.23
C ASN A 51 0.98 17.40 0.84
N ALA A 52 1.96 16.49 0.95
CA ALA A 52 3.34 16.77 0.57
C ALA A 52 3.49 17.04 -0.94
N LEU A 53 2.82 16.23 -1.77
CA LEU A 53 2.89 16.35 -3.23
C LEU A 53 1.87 17.33 -3.82
N GLY A 54 0.90 17.81 -3.04
CA GLY A 54 -0.13 18.75 -3.48
C GLY A 54 -1.22 18.15 -4.39
N ALA A 55 -1.40 16.83 -4.38
CA ALA A 55 -2.42 16.14 -5.17
C ALA A 55 -2.92 14.88 -4.44
N PRO A 56 -4.17 14.43 -4.64
CA PRO A 56 -4.67 13.21 -3.99
C PRO A 56 -4.02 11.96 -4.60
N PHE A 57 -3.36 11.17 -3.76
CA PHE A 57 -2.79 9.86 -4.11
C PHE A 57 -3.67 8.72 -3.61
N THR A 58 -3.70 7.65 -4.40
CA THR A 58 -4.39 6.40 -4.06
C THR A 58 -3.39 5.26 -3.94
N PHE A 59 -3.75 4.25 -3.15
CA PHE A 59 -2.98 3.01 -3.01
C PHE A 59 -3.88 1.86 -3.43
N PRO A 60 -3.79 1.38 -4.69
CA PRO A 60 -4.50 0.18 -5.10
C PRO A 60 -4.17 -0.97 -4.17
N GLU A 61 -5.17 -1.78 -3.86
CA GLU A 61 -5.00 -2.90 -2.96
C GLU A 61 -3.93 -3.87 -3.49
N PRO A 62 -2.90 -4.20 -2.71
CA PRO A 62 -1.91 -5.20 -3.08
C PRO A 62 -2.57 -6.56 -3.30
N GLU A 63 -1.92 -7.40 -4.11
CA GLU A 63 -2.36 -8.79 -4.30
C GLU A 63 -2.00 -9.65 -3.07
N PHE A 64 -2.65 -9.39 -1.92
CA PHE A 64 -2.33 -9.98 -0.62
C PHE A 64 -2.29 -11.51 -0.62
N ALA A 65 -3.12 -12.16 -1.44
CA ALA A 65 -3.09 -13.63 -1.60
C ALA A 65 -1.73 -14.11 -2.12
N LYS A 66 -1.21 -13.51 -3.20
CA LYS A 66 0.11 -13.86 -3.76
C LYS A 66 1.25 -13.49 -2.82
N ILE A 67 1.11 -12.37 -2.12
CA ILE A 67 2.11 -11.93 -1.14
C ILE A 67 2.18 -12.94 -0.01
N TRP A 68 1.03 -13.29 0.57
CA TRP A 68 0.92 -14.27 1.64
C TRP A 68 1.50 -15.63 1.21
N GLU A 69 1.13 -16.14 0.04
CA GLU A 69 1.66 -17.40 -0.49
C GLU A 69 3.18 -17.45 -0.53
N LYS A 70 3.82 -16.29 -0.80
CA LYS A 70 5.27 -16.14 -0.87
C LYS A 70 5.93 -16.09 0.51
N VAL A 71 5.33 -15.38 1.47
CA VAL A 71 5.97 -15.06 2.76
C VAL A 71 5.41 -15.86 3.94
N GLN A 72 4.41 -16.72 3.73
CA GLN A 72 3.78 -17.54 4.77
C GLN A 72 4.75 -18.45 5.54
N ASN A 73 5.89 -18.79 4.93
CA ASN A 73 6.91 -19.64 5.56
C ASN A 73 7.99 -18.84 6.30
N ASP A 74 7.97 -17.50 6.20
CA ASP A 74 8.97 -16.61 6.82
C ASP A 74 8.53 -16.19 8.24
N GLY A 75 8.25 -17.17 9.09
CA GLY A 75 7.84 -16.94 10.47
C GLY A 75 6.48 -16.22 10.59
N ASP A 76 6.41 -15.17 11.42
CA ASP A 76 5.19 -14.39 11.68
C ASP A 76 4.92 -13.32 10.60
N ARG A 77 5.79 -13.19 9.60
CA ARG A 77 5.70 -12.14 8.57
C ARG A 77 4.43 -12.29 7.72
N GLY A 78 4.02 -13.51 7.42
CA GLY A 78 2.77 -13.79 6.71
C GLY A 78 1.51 -13.38 7.49
N ASP A 79 1.59 -13.32 8.81
CA ASP A 79 0.47 -12.91 9.67
C ASP A 79 0.37 -11.37 9.80
N ARG A 80 1.44 -10.66 9.46
CA ARG A 80 1.64 -9.22 9.71
C ARG A 80 1.67 -8.36 8.45
N LEU A 81 1.02 -8.80 7.37
CA LEU A 81 1.09 -8.13 6.07
C LEU A 81 0.64 -6.66 6.08
N GLY A 82 -0.43 -6.33 6.80
CA GLY A 82 -0.92 -4.95 6.93
C GLY A 82 0.09 -4.04 7.63
N GLU A 83 0.64 -4.51 8.75
CA GLU A 83 1.70 -3.80 9.47
C GLU A 83 2.95 -3.59 8.61
N ILE A 84 3.38 -4.63 7.90
CA ILE A 84 4.59 -4.56 7.09
C ILE A 84 4.39 -3.64 5.88
N ILE A 85 3.31 -3.82 5.12
CA ILE A 85 3.09 -3.06 3.87
C ILE A 85 2.67 -1.62 4.16
N TYR A 86 1.72 -1.41 5.07
CA TYR A 86 1.23 -0.06 5.38
C TYR A 86 2.09 0.61 6.46
N GLY A 87 2.27 -0.04 7.61
CA GLY A 87 2.98 0.54 8.76
C GLY A 87 4.50 0.65 8.60
N SER A 88 5.12 -0.14 7.70
CA SER A 88 6.56 -0.07 7.44
C SER A 88 6.88 0.52 6.05
N TYR A 89 6.54 -0.18 4.96
CA TYR A 89 6.94 0.23 3.60
C TYR A 89 6.33 1.56 3.18
N LEU A 90 5.00 1.68 3.24
CA LEU A 90 4.32 2.91 2.86
C LEU A 90 4.73 4.06 3.79
N LYS A 91 4.83 3.80 5.10
CA LYS A 91 5.28 4.81 6.07
C LYS A 91 6.66 5.37 5.72
N ALA A 92 7.65 4.50 5.49
CA ALA A 92 9.01 4.92 5.17
C ALA A 92 9.06 5.74 3.87
N LEU A 93 8.36 5.29 2.82
CA LEU A 93 8.24 6.03 1.56
C LEU A 93 7.67 7.44 1.79
N VAL A 94 6.55 7.54 2.52
CA VAL A 94 5.87 8.82 2.76
C VAL A 94 6.73 9.75 3.60
N ASP A 95 7.37 9.25 4.65
CA ASP A 95 8.24 10.05 5.51
C ASP A 95 9.44 10.58 4.72
N ASN A 96 10.08 9.75 3.90
CA ASN A 96 11.20 10.16 3.05
C ASN A 96 10.77 11.20 2.01
N ILE A 97 9.64 11.00 1.30
CA ILE A 97 9.13 11.97 0.32
C ILE A 97 8.73 13.30 0.98
N ALA A 98 8.05 13.24 2.12
CA ALA A 98 7.64 14.45 2.83
C ALA A 98 8.84 15.30 3.28
N SER A 99 9.98 14.68 3.56
CA SER A 99 11.22 15.36 3.95
C SER A 99 11.97 16.06 2.80
N LYS A 100 11.65 15.76 1.54
CA LYS A 100 12.35 16.31 0.37
C LYS A 100 12.04 17.79 0.16
N ASP A 101 12.81 18.46 -0.70
CA ASP A 101 12.53 19.84 -1.09
C ASP A 101 11.36 19.94 -2.10
N ASP A 102 10.88 21.17 -2.33
CA ASP A 102 9.77 21.44 -3.24
C ASP A 102 10.04 21.03 -4.70
N GLN A 103 11.29 21.14 -5.17
CA GLN A 103 11.64 20.80 -6.54
C GLN A 103 11.59 19.29 -6.74
N THR A 104 12.15 18.52 -5.80
CA THR A 104 12.08 17.07 -5.78
C THR A 104 10.63 16.59 -5.73
N ARG A 105 9.79 17.18 -4.87
CA ARG A 105 8.36 16.83 -4.78
C ARG A 105 7.58 17.11 -6.07
N LYS A 106 7.87 18.22 -6.75
CA LYS A 106 7.27 18.52 -8.06
C LYS A 106 7.68 17.51 -9.13
N ALA A 107 8.95 17.15 -9.20
CA ALA A 107 9.43 16.15 -10.13
C ALA A 107 8.81 14.76 -9.87
N ILE A 108 8.63 14.38 -8.60
CA ILE A 108 7.86 13.16 -8.24
C ILE A 108 6.43 13.25 -8.79
N LEU A 109 5.74 14.37 -8.60
CA LEU A 109 4.37 14.56 -9.08
C LEU A 109 4.28 14.47 -10.62
N GLU A 110 5.24 15.05 -11.34
CA GLU A 110 5.31 15.00 -12.81
C GLU A 110 5.51 13.58 -13.34
N LYS A 111 6.34 12.78 -12.66
CA LYS A 111 6.59 11.37 -12.99
C LYS A 111 5.45 10.44 -12.56
N THR A 112 4.49 10.93 -11.77
CA THR A 112 3.38 10.12 -11.22
C THR A 112 2.00 10.65 -11.65
N PRO A 113 1.72 10.79 -12.96
CA PRO A 113 0.46 11.34 -13.46
C PRO A 113 -0.77 10.55 -13.01
N ASN A 114 -0.63 9.24 -12.76
CA ASN A 114 -1.73 8.40 -12.30
C ASN A 114 -2.03 8.58 -10.81
N LYS A 115 -1.15 9.25 -10.05
CA LYS A 115 -1.30 9.52 -8.62
C LYS A 115 -1.60 8.24 -7.82
N LYS A 116 -0.88 7.18 -8.18
CA LYS A 116 -1.00 5.84 -7.58
C LYS A 116 0.33 5.45 -6.98
N VAL A 117 0.27 4.95 -5.76
CA VAL A 117 1.38 4.26 -5.11
C VAL A 117 1.11 2.76 -5.20
N VAL A 118 2.04 2.01 -5.77
CA VAL A 118 1.90 0.57 -5.99
C VAL A 118 2.98 -0.15 -5.21
N TRP A 119 2.61 -1.17 -4.45
CA TRP A 119 3.56 -2.08 -3.82
C TRP A 119 3.60 -3.39 -4.60
N LYS A 120 4.79 -3.87 -4.94
CA LYS A 120 4.98 -5.14 -5.66
C LYS A 120 6.31 -5.80 -5.33
N PHE A 121 6.37 -7.11 -5.53
CA PHE A 121 7.64 -7.82 -5.66
C PHE A 121 8.25 -7.60 -7.04
N GLY A 122 9.58 -7.66 -7.13
CA GLY A 122 10.29 -7.59 -8.40
C GLY A 122 11.81 -7.76 -8.28
N SER A 123 12.49 -7.76 -9.42
CA SER A 123 13.95 -7.84 -9.47
C SER A 123 14.56 -6.46 -9.19
N VAL A 124 15.31 -6.37 -8.10
CA VAL A 124 16.07 -5.18 -7.68
C VAL A 124 17.48 -5.58 -7.26
N GLU A 125 18.43 -4.65 -7.30
CA GLU A 125 19.84 -4.91 -6.96
C GLU A 125 20.04 -5.25 -5.48
N TYR A 126 19.25 -4.63 -4.59
CA TYR A 126 19.35 -4.78 -3.13
C TYR A 126 18.02 -5.29 -2.54
N TYR A 127 17.50 -4.62 -1.50
CA TYR A 127 16.31 -5.06 -0.76
C TYR A 127 15.01 -4.51 -1.37
N HIS A 128 15.06 -3.28 -1.85
CA HIS A 128 13.93 -2.60 -2.48
C HIS A 128 14.44 -1.47 -3.38
N ASP A 129 13.58 -1.02 -4.27
CA ASP A 129 13.77 0.17 -5.09
C ASP A 129 12.45 0.96 -5.19
N VAL A 130 12.57 2.25 -5.53
CA VAL A 130 11.43 3.11 -5.84
C VAL A 130 11.53 3.53 -7.31
N THR A 131 10.52 3.16 -8.11
CA THR A 131 10.52 3.40 -9.56
C THR A 131 9.27 4.13 -10.04
N PHE A 132 9.39 4.81 -11.17
CA PHE A 132 8.33 5.61 -11.79
C PHE A 132 7.74 4.93 -13.03
N ASP A 133 7.39 3.65 -12.91
CA ASP A 133 6.90 2.85 -14.04
C ASP A 133 5.40 3.06 -14.27
N GLY A 134 5.03 3.21 -15.55
CA GLY A 134 3.63 3.32 -15.97
C GLY A 134 2.91 4.53 -15.39
N GLY A 135 3.64 5.59 -15.02
CA GLY A 135 3.09 6.80 -14.40
C GLY A 135 2.64 6.63 -12.95
N CYS A 136 3.09 5.57 -12.28
CA CYS A 136 2.82 5.27 -10.88
C CYS A 136 4.11 5.33 -10.05
N LEU A 137 3.97 5.62 -8.76
CA LEU A 137 5.06 5.49 -7.80
C LEU A 137 5.11 4.04 -7.30
N ASN A 138 6.10 3.27 -7.75
CA ASN A 138 6.19 1.86 -7.44
C ASN A 138 7.23 1.64 -6.32
N MET A 139 6.82 0.97 -5.25
CA MET A 139 7.73 0.32 -4.30
C MET A 139 7.95 -1.11 -4.78
N VAL A 140 9.18 -1.41 -5.21
CA VAL A 140 9.57 -2.74 -5.68
C VAL A 140 10.42 -3.40 -4.61
N VAL A 141 9.97 -4.52 -4.07
CA VAL A 141 10.70 -5.28 -3.03
C VAL A 141 11.31 -6.51 -3.66
N ALA A 142 12.57 -6.81 -3.32
CA ALA A 142 13.23 -8.03 -3.77
C ALA A 142 12.54 -9.27 -3.21
N ASP A 143 12.50 -10.32 -4.04
CA ASP A 143 11.78 -11.54 -3.74
C ASP A 143 12.22 -12.26 -2.46
N ASN A 144 13.48 -12.11 -2.08
CA ASN A 144 14.11 -12.71 -0.89
C ASN A 144 14.39 -11.69 0.22
N ALA A 145 13.89 -10.45 0.09
CA ALA A 145 14.20 -9.33 0.97
C ALA A 145 12.96 -8.76 1.68
N PHE A 146 11.88 -9.55 1.77
CA PHE A 146 10.63 -9.09 2.38
C PHE A 146 10.86 -8.61 3.82
N TRP A 147 10.46 -7.36 4.07
CA TRP A 147 10.62 -6.65 5.34
C TRP A 147 12.07 -6.51 5.82
N THR A 148 12.98 -6.19 4.89
CA THR A 148 14.39 -5.91 5.20
C THR A 148 14.74 -4.45 4.89
N ASN A 149 15.42 -3.77 5.81
CA ASN A 149 15.94 -2.40 5.67
C ASN A 149 14.91 -1.34 5.21
N VAL A 150 13.66 -1.49 5.66
CA VAL A 150 12.49 -0.77 5.12
C VAL A 150 12.52 0.74 5.37
N ASP A 151 13.25 1.21 6.37
CA ASP A 151 13.44 2.62 6.70
C ASP A 151 14.11 3.41 5.55
N SER A 152 14.90 2.75 4.71
CA SER A 152 15.56 3.37 3.55
C SER A 152 14.69 3.49 2.29
N VAL A 153 13.42 3.03 2.32
CA VAL A 153 12.53 3.09 1.15
C VAL A 153 12.26 4.55 0.76
N GLY A 154 12.66 4.93 -0.45
CA GLY A 154 12.50 6.30 -0.97
C GLY A 154 13.55 7.30 -0.47
N ALA A 155 14.56 6.85 0.29
CA ALA A 155 15.61 7.73 0.80
C ALA A 155 16.43 8.39 -0.32
N GLU A 156 16.66 7.66 -1.43
CA GLU A 156 17.45 8.13 -2.57
C GLU A 156 16.59 8.37 -3.83
N ILE A 157 15.32 8.73 -3.65
CA ILE A 157 14.37 8.90 -4.75
C ILE A 157 14.82 9.94 -5.79
N GLU A 158 15.65 10.91 -5.40
CA GLU A 158 16.21 11.93 -6.27
C GLU A 158 17.06 11.36 -7.40
N LYS A 159 17.73 10.22 -7.16
CA LYS A 159 18.56 9.55 -8.19
C LYS A 159 17.70 8.94 -9.31
N LYS A 160 16.38 8.93 -9.15
CA LYS A 160 15.41 8.26 -10.04
C LYS A 160 14.50 9.24 -10.79
N LEU A 161 14.63 10.54 -10.54
CA LEU A 161 13.85 11.62 -11.16
C LEU A 161 14.48 12.06 -12.49
#